data_AF-A0A2V9PUR8-F1
#
_entry.id   AF-A0A2V9PUR8-F1
#
_cell.length_a   1.000
_cell.length_b   1.000
_cell.length_c   1.000
_cell.angle_alpha   90.00
_cell.angle_beta   90.00
_cell.angle_gamma   90.00
#
_symmetry.space_group_name_H-M   'P 1'
#
loop_
_entity.id
_entity.type
_entity.pdbx_description
1 polymer ?
#
loop_
_entity_poly.entity_id
_entity_poly.type
_entity_poly.pdbx_seq_one_letter_code
_entity_poly.pdbx_strand_id
1 'polypeptide(L)'
;MPRQPGTYAIFNTSEGNIVCRLFEKDAPKTLQNFTELAEGKREWVHPNTRKKSSDRLYDGTIFHRVIPNFMIQGGDPQGTGMGGPGYQFEDETRGSSHKFDKPGKLAMANAGPNTNGSQFFITVAATDWLTGKHTIFGEVIEGQDVVDKIANLPR
;
A
#
# COMPACT_ATOMS: atom_id res chain seq x y z
N MET A 1 -23.75 8.50 1.46
CA MET A 1 -23.47 9.11 2.79
C MET A 1 -22.22 9.95 2.66
N PRO A 2 -22.11 11.12 3.30
CA PRO A 2 -20.87 11.89 3.29
C PRO A 2 -19.77 11.09 4.03
N ARG A 3 -18.56 11.08 3.46
CA ARG A 3 -17.40 10.43 4.07
C ARG A 3 -17.09 11.08 5.41
N GLN A 4 -16.70 10.29 6.40
CA GLN A 4 -16.25 10.86 7.68
C GLN A 4 -15.06 11.80 7.46
N PRO A 5 -14.86 12.83 8.29
CA PRO A 5 -13.63 13.63 8.23
C PRO A 5 -12.40 12.73 8.38
N GLY A 6 -11.43 12.89 7.48
CA GLY A 6 -10.19 12.12 7.47
C GLY A 6 -9.47 12.19 6.13
N THR A 7 -8.30 11.57 6.09
CA THR A 7 -7.48 11.49 4.88
C THR A 7 -7.81 10.22 4.11
N TYR A 8 -7.94 10.35 2.79
CA TYR A 8 -8.31 9.27 1.89
C TYR A 8 -7.32 9.18 0.74
N ALA A 9 -6.88 7.97 0.44
CA ALA A 9 -6.18 7.64 -0.80
C ALA A 9 -7.18 7.10 -1.82
N ILE A 10 -7.13 7.62 -3.04
CA ILE A 10 -7.94 7.13 -4.16
C ILE A 10 -7.01 6.50 -5.18
N PHE A 11 -7.03 5.18 -5.27
CA PHE A 11 -6.30 4.43 -6.28
C PHE A 11 -7.15 4.38 -7.54
N ASN A 12 -6.66 5.01 -8.61
CA ASN A 12 -7.30 5.00 -9.92
C ASN A 12 -6.66 3.87 -10.71
N THR A 13 -7.35 2.73 -10.83
CA THR A 13 -6.83 1.53 -11.49
C THR A 13 -7.57 1.29 -12.80
N SER A 14 -7.00 0.45 -13.67
CA SER A 14 -7.68 0.03 -14.92
C SER A 14 -8.99 -0.70 -14.67
N GLU A 15 -9.15 -1.31 -13.49
CA GLU A 15 -10.34 -2.09 -13.12
C GLU A 15 -11.38 -1.28 -12.35
N GLY A 16 -11.07 -0.03 -11.99
CA GLY A 16 -11.95 0.86 -11.23
C GLY A 16 -11.21 1.64 -10.14
N ASN A 17 -11.98 2.39 -9.36
CA ASN A 17 -11.46 3.21 -8.27
C ASN A 17 -11.56 2.47 -6.94
N ILE A 18 -10.47 2.49 -6.17
CA ILE A 18 -10.44 1.97 -4.80
C ILE A 18 -10.19 3.15 -3.86
N VAL A 19 -11.08 3.34 -2.89
CA VAL A 19 -10.97 4.42 -1.91
C VAL A 19 -10.57 3.82 -0.58
N CYS A 20 -9.39 4.19 -0.10
CA CYS A 20 -8.88 3.78 1.20
C CYS A 20 -8.90 4.95 2.16
N ARG A 21 -9.47 4.75 3.35
CA ARG A 21 -9.29 5.64 4.49
C ARG A 21 -7.94 5.37 5.11
N LEU A 22 -7.20 6.43 5.42
CA LEU A 22 -5.85 6.33 5.99
C LEU A 22 -5.88 6.59 7.51
N PHE A 23 -5.00 5.89 8.23
CA PHE A 23 -4.92 5.91 9.69
C PHE A 23 -3.71 6.73 10.16
N GLU A 24 -3.85 8.06 10.08
CA GLU A 24 -2.73 8.98 10.38
C GLU A 24 -2.22 8.89 11.83
N LYS A 25 -3.11 8.51 12.76
CA LYS A 25 -2.77 8.40 14.19
C LYS A 25 -1.96 7.15 14.50
N ASP A 26 -2.20 6.06 13.78
CA ASP A 26 -1.56 4.77 14.03
C ASP A 26 -0.21 4.65 13.31
N ALA A 27 -0.07 5.25 12.13
CA ALA A 27 1.13 5.12 11.28
C ALA A 27 1.54 6.44 10.59
N PRO A 28 1.94 7.48 11.36
CA PRO A 28 2.23 8.80 10.81
C PRO A 28 3.42 8.81 9.82
N LYS A 29 4.51 8.07 10.08
CA LYS A 29 5.68 8.06 9.19
C LYS A 29 5.39 7.33 7.89
N THR A 30 4.67 6.22 8.00
CA THR A 30 4.21 5.40 6.86
C THR A 30 3.29 6.20 5.98
N LEU A 31 2.33 6.91 6.58
CA LEU A 31 1.40 7.76 5.86
C LEU A 31 2.11 8.92 5.18
N GLN A 32 3.02 9.59 5.88
CA GLN A 32 3.81 10.66 5.30
C GLN A 32 4.59 10.16 4.07
N ASN A 33 5.29 9.02 4.21
CA ASN A 33 6.01 8.40 3.11
C ASN A 33 5.07 8.07 1.93
N PHE A 34 3.93 7.45 2.20
CA PHE A 34 2.97 7.07 1.17
C PHE A 34 2.42 8.30 0.43
N THR A 35 1.95 9.32 1.14
CA THR A 35 1.39 10.55 0.56
C THR A 35 2.45 11.33 -0.23
N GLU A 36 3.65 11.49 0.33
CA GLU A 36 4.71 12.24 -0.35
C GLU A 36 5.18 11.53 -1.64
N LEU A 37 5.23 10.19 -1.66
CA LEU A 37 5.53 9.42 -2.86
C LEU A 37 4.39 9.50 -3.90
N ALA A 38 3.13 9.50 -3.45
CA ALA A 38 1.96 9.64 -4.32
C ALA A 38 1.85 11.03 -4.96
N GLU A 39 2.27 12.07 -4.24
CA GLU A 39 2.22 13.47 -4.70
C GLU A 39 3.50 13.93 -5.39
N GLY A 40 4.57 13.11 -5.40
CA GLY A 40 5.87 13.53 -5.95
C GLY A 40 6.58 14.58 -5.09
N LYS A 41 6.27 14.66 -3.80
CA LYS A 41 6.93 15.57 -2.85
C LYS A 41 8.23 15.00 -2.28
N ARG A 42 8.45 13.69 -2.42
CA ARG A 42 9.62 12.99 -1.92
C ARG A 42 10.50 12.50 -3.05
N GLU A 43 11.79 12.78 -2.93
CA GLU A 43 12.80 12.22 -3.82
C GLU A 43 12.96 10.73 -3.53
N TRP A 44 12.91 9.92 -4.60
CA TRP A 44 13.17 8.49 -4.59
C TRP A 44 14.16 8.14 -5.69
N VAL A 45 14.85 7.01 -5.52
CA VAL A 45 15.83 6.54 -6.49
C VAL A 45 15.23 5.39 -7.27
N HIS A 46 15.17 5.53 -8.59
CA HIS A 46 14.64 4.49 -9.44
C HIS A 46 15.54 3.24 -9.40
N PRO A 47 15.01 2.05 -9.11
CA PRO A 47 15.82 0.84 -8.90
C PRO A 47 16.65 0.45 -10.14
N ASN A 48 16.07 0.55 -11.34
CA ASN A 48 16.78 0.25 -12.60
C ASN A 48 17.85 1.28 -12.98
N THR A 49 17.48 2.56 -13.02
CA THR A 49 18.35 3.61 -13.60
C THR A 49 19.25 4.26 -12.56
N ARG A 50 19.00 4.02 -11.26
CA ARG A 50 19.62 4.69 -10.10
C ARG A 50 19.52 6.22 -10.16
N LYS A 51 18.62 6.75 -10.97
CA LYS A 51 18.36 8.19 -11.03
C LYS A 51 17.42 8.58 -9.91
N LYS A 52 17.74 9.71 -9.28
CA LYS A 52 16.84 10.40 -8.37
C LYS A 52 15.70 11.01 -9.19
N SER A 53 14.47 10.77 -8.75
CA SER A 53 13.28 11.40 -9.28
C SER A 53 12.39 11.84 -8.12
N SER A 54 11.66 12.92 -8.34
CA SER A 54 10.54 13.34 -7.48
C SER A 54 9.20 13.15 -8.20
N ASP A 55 9.16 12.33 -9.25
CA ASP A 55 7.92 12.00 -9.93
C ASP A 55 6.99 11.21 -9.00
N ARG A 56 5.69 11.23 -9.31
CA ARG A 56 4.68 10.48 -8.55
C ARG A 56 4.95 8.99 -8.69
N LEU A 57 5.47 8.37 -7.63
CA LEU A 57 6.04 7.02 -7.69
C LEU A 57 5.00 5.97 -8.10
N TYR A 58 3.76 6.13 -7.63
CA TYR A 58 2.68 5.15 -7.86
C TYR A 58 2.01 5.27 -9.22
N ASP A 59 2.18 6.39 -9.93
CA ASP A 59 1.56 6.59 -11.24
C ASP A 59 2.18 5.63 -12.26
N GLY A 60 1.34 4.81 -12.91
CA GLY A 60 1.79 3.79 -13.87
C GLY A 60 2.33 2.50 -13.23
N THR A 61 2.32 2.37 -11.90
CA THR A 61 2.70 1.11 -11.25
C THR A 61 1.61 0.06 -11.37
N ILE A 62 2.02 -1.21 -11.38
CA ILE A 62 1.11 -2.36 -11.47
C ILE A 62 1.02 -3.10 -10.13
N PHE A 63 -0.08 -3.85 -9.97
CA PHE A 63 -0.17 -4.90 -8.96
C PHE A 63 0.60 -6.14 -9.46
N HIS A 64 1.91 -6.14 -9.24
CA HIS A 64 2.81 -7.20 -9.73
C HIS A 64 2.60 -8.54 -9.02
N ARG A 65 2.08 -8.53 -7.78
CA ARG A 65 1.83 -9.75 -7.02
C ARG A 65 0.41 -9.76 -6.49
N VAL A 66 -0.40 -10.61 -7.10
CA VAL A 66 -1.79 -10.82 -6.73
C VAL A 66 -1.90 -12.23 -6.17
N ILE A 67 -2.68 -12.49 -5.13
CA ILE A 67 -2.95 -13.84 -4.61
C ILE A 67 -4.43 -13.92 -4.20
N PRO A 68 -5.25 -14.75 -4.87
CA PRO A 68 -6.66 -14.91 -4.52
C PRO A 68 -6.83 -15.35 -3.06
N ASN A 69 -7.85 -14.84 -2.38
CA ASN A 69 -8.11 -15.10 -0.95
C ASN A 69 -6.94 -14.75 -0.02
N PHE A 70 -6.05 -13.85 -0.44
CA PHE A 70 -4.97 -13.35 0.38
C PHE A 70 -4.81 -11.84 0.25
N MET A 71 -4.17 -11.36 -0.82
CA MET A 71 -3.89 -9.94 -1.01
C MET A 71 -3.49 -9.57 -2.44
N ILE A 72 -3.60 -8.28 -2.76
CA ILE A 72 -3.01 -7.65 -3.94
C ILE A 72 -1.88 -6.72 -3.51
N GLN A 73 -0.69 -6.85 -4.11
CA GLN A 73 0.51 -6.10 -3.76
C GLN A 73 0.98 -5.29 -4.98
N GLY A 74 1.28 -4.02 -4.72
CA GLY A 74 1.69 -3.02 -5.70
C GLY A 74 2.67 -2.02 -5.10
N GLY A 75 2.88 -0.90 -5.79
CA GLY A 75 3.79 0.16 -5.33
C GLY A 75 5.27 -0.13 -5.57
N ASP A 76 5.58 -1.07 -6.47
CA ASP A 76 6.92 -1.24 -7.00
C ASP A 76 7.04 -0.48 -8.34
N PRO A 77 7.91 0.56 -8.44
CA PRO A 77 8.15 1.26 -9.71
C PRO A 77 8.77 0.36 -10.80
N GLN A 78 9.40 -0.76 -10.43
CA GLN A 78 9.92 -1.74 -11.39
C GLN A 78 8.87 -2.78 -11.80
N GLY A 79 7.83 -2.98 -10.98
CA GLY A 79 6.83 -4.03 -11.18
C GLY A 79 7.37 -5.46 -11.03
N THR A 80 8.53 -5.67 -10.41
CA THR A 80 9.14 -7.01 -10.23
C THR A 80 8.90 -7.59 -8.84
N GLY A 81 8.50 -6.75 -7.88
CA GLY A 81 8.41 -7.05 -6.46
C GLY A 81 9.72 -6.87 -5.70
N MET A 82 10.82 -6.52 -6.38
CA MET A 82 12.12 -6.27 -5.75
C MET A 82 12.50 -4.78 -5.71
N GLY A 83 11.74 -3.92 -6.39
CA GLY A 83 12.04 -2.50 -6.42
C GLY A 83 11.48 -1.76 -5.20
N GLY A 84 11.83 -0.48 -5.12
CA GLY A 84 11.45 0.39 -4.02
C GLY A 84 11.95 1.81 -4.26
N PRO A 85 11.79 2.71 -3.28
CA PRO A 85 12.11 4.12 -3.45
C PRO A 85 13.61 4.43 -3.22
N GLY A 86 14.45 3.40 -3.07
CA GLY A 86 15.89 3.54 -2.80
C GLY A 86 16.26 3.73 -1.33
N TYR A 87 15.29 3.66 -0.42
CA TYR A 87 15.49 3.72 1.02
C TYR A 87 14.53 2.77 1.75
N GLN A 88 14.82 2.53 3.02
CA GLN A 88 13.99 1.74 3.92
C GLN A 88 13.69 2.53 5.20
N PHE A 89 12.55 2.25 5.83
CA PHE A 89 12.16 2.84 7.11
C PHE A 89 11.51 1.82 8.06
N GLU A 90 11.39 2.23 9.32
CA GLU A 90 10.93 1.39 10.43
C GLU A 90 9.44 0.98 10.34
N ASP A 91 9.08 -0.13 11.00
CA ASP A 91 7.69 -0.57 11.12
C ASP A 91 6.95 0.19 12.23
N GLU A 92 5.79 0.74 11.91
CA GLU A 92 4.86 1.34 12.88
C GLU A 92 3.73 0.35 13.25
N THR A 93 4.08 -0.81 13.78
CA THR A 93 3.09 -1.82 14.23
C THR A 93 2.79 -1.72 15.73
N ARG A 94 3.68 -1.09 16.50
CA ARG A 94 3.60 -1.00 17.96
C ARG A 94 2.54 0.04 18.36
N GLY A 95 1.40 -0.45 18.87
CA GLY A 95 0.30 0.41 19.35
C GLY A 95 -0.84 0.58 18.37
N SER A 96 -0.76 0.00 17.16
CA SER A 96 -1.88 0.00 16.23
C SER A 96 -3.05 -0.81 16.82
N SER A 97 -4.23 -0.19 16.83
CA SER A 97 -5.48 -0.88 17.22
C SER A 97 -6.02 -1.78 16.11
N HIS A 98 -5.46 -1.67 14.89
CA HIS A 98 -5.93 -2.35 13.70
C HIS A 98 -5.28 -3.74 13.54
N LYS A 99 -6.09 -4.69 13.09
CA LYS A 99 -5.68 -6.07 12.82
C LYS A 99 -6.11 -6.47 11.40
N PHE A 100 -5.53 -7.55 10.90
CA PHE A 100 -5.94 -8.14 9.63
C PHE A 100 -7.12 -9.12 9.80
N ASP A 101 -8.14 -8.70 10.54
CA ASP A 101 -9.31 -9.49 10.92
C ASP A 101 -10.38 -9.56 9.81
N LYS A 102 -10.30 -8.67 8.83
CA LYS A 102 -11.22 -8.57 7.69
C LYS A 102 -10.48 -8.21 6.40
N PRO A 103 -11.08 -8.46 5.22
CA PRO A 103 -10.56 -7.96 3.95
C PRO A 103 -10.52 -6.43 3.89
N GLY A 104 -9.77 -5.90 2.95
CA GLY A 104 -9.67 -4.47 2.68
C GLY A 104 -8.69 -3.73 3.57
N LYS A 105 -7.73 -4.40 4.21
CA LYS A 105 -6.69 -3.71 5.00
C LYS A 105 -5.54 -3.29 4.09
N LEU A 106 -5.19 -2.02 4.14
CA LEU A 106 -4.05 -1.42 3.44
C LEU A 106 -2.84 -1.41 4.37
N ALA A 107 -1.76 -2.06 3.94
CA ALA A 107 -0.55 -2.21 4.75
C ALA A 107 0.73 -2.19 3.91
N MET A 108 1.86 -1.89 4.55
CA MET A 108 3.17 -1.87 3.88
C MET A 108 3.71 -3.28 3.68
N ALA A 109 4.19 -3.54 2.46
CA ALA A 109 4.97 -4.73 2.18
C ALA A 109 6.42 -4.50 2.65
N ASN A 110 7.00 -5.51 3.29
CA ASN A 110 8.36 -5.49 3.80
C ASN A 110 9.05 -6.85 3.55
N ALA A 111 10.38 -6.86 3.63
CA ALA A 111 11.23 -8.06 3.50
C ALA A 111 11.79 -8.49 4.87
N GLY A 112 11.13 -8.09 5.97
CA GLY A 112 11.59 -8.24 7.34
C GLY A 112 11.41 -6.95 8.15
N PRO A 113 11.71 -6.99 9.46
CA PRO A 113 11.51 -5.83 10.33
C PRO A 113 12.25 -4.59 9.83
N ASN A 114 11.59 -3.45 9.83
CA ASN A 114 12.12 -2.13 9.46
C ASN A 114 12.62 -2.02 8.01
N THR A 115 11.99 -2.75 7.09
CA THR A 115 12.33 -2.71 5.65
C THR A 115 11.20 -2.13 4.79
N ASN A 116 10.37 -1.27 5.37
CA ASN A 116 9.31 -0.60 4.61
C ASN A 116 9.90 0.32 3.55
N GLY A 117 9.34 0.31 2.36
CA GLY A 117 9.76 1.14 1.24
C GLY A 117 8.59 1.88 0.61
N SER A 118 8.24 1.52 -0.62
CA SER A 118 7.09 2.06 -1.34
C SER A 118 6.01 1.01 -1.56
N GLN A 119 6.37 -0.27 -1.47
CA GLN A 119 5.46 -1.35 -1.76
C GLN A 119 4.39 -1.46 -0.66
N PHE A 120 3.15 -1.64 -1.10
CA PHE A 120 2.00 -1.81 -0.24
C PHE A 120 1.16 -2.98 -0.74
N PHE A 121 0.27 -3.47 0.13
CA PHE A 121 -0.71 -4.47 -0.25
C PHE A 121 -2.08 -4.16 0.35
N ILE A 122 -3.12 -4.63 -0.32
CA ILE A 122 -4.50 -4.60 0.13
C ILE A 122 -4.97 -6.04 0.31
N THR A 123 -5.47 -6.40 1.49
CA THR A 123 -5.97 -7.76 1.73
C THR A 123 -7.33 -7.99 1.07
N VAL A 124 -7.56 -9.22 0.60
CA VAL A 124 -8.87 -9.69 0.10
C VAL A 124 -9.49 -10.77 0.98
N ALA A 125 -8.80 -11.15 2.05
CA ALA A 125 -9.31 -12.03 3.10
C ALA A 125 -8.76 -11.59 4.46
N ALA A 126 -9.24 -12.21 5.54
CA ALA A 126 -8.61 -12.08 6.85
C ALA A 126 -7.24 -12.78 6.84
N THR A 127 -6.22 -12.09 7.34
CA THR A 127 -4.82 -12.54 7.32
C THR A 127 -4.16 -12.28 8.67
N ASP A 128 -4.75 -12.81 9.74
CA ASP A 128 -4.37 -12.51 11.13
C ASP A 128 -2.89 -12.72 11.43
N TRP A 129 -2.22 -13.67 10.76
CA TRP A 129 -0.80 -13.98 10.93
C TRP A 129 0.16 -12.85 10.47
N LEU A 130 -0.35 -11.85 9.75
CA LEU A 130 0.37 -10.63 9.37
C LEU A 130 0.26 -9.53 10.44
N THR A 131 -0.65 -9.66 11.39
CA THR A 131 -0.89 -8.67 12.45
C THR A 131 0.37 -8.52 13.31
N GLY A 132 0.84 -7.28 13.47
CA GLY A 132 2.08 -6.97 14.19
C GLY A 132 3.36 -7.13 13.38
N LYS A 133 3.31 -7.72 12.17
CA LYS A 133 4.45 -7.87 11.26
C LYS A 133 4.48 -6.83 10.14
N HIS A 134 3.32 -6.35 9.74
CA HIS A 134 3.17 -5.32 8.72
C HIS A 134 2.39 -4.13 9.27
N THR A 135 2.86 -2.93 8.95
CA THR A 135 2.20 -1.68 9.34
C THR A 135 0.91 -1.50 8.56
N ILE A 136 -0.22 -1.58 9.27
CA ILE A 136 -1.53 -1.22 8.72
C ILE A 136 -1.68 0.29 8.82
N PHE A 137 -1.83 0.94 7.67
CA PHE A 137 -1.95 2.41 7.59
C PHE A 137 -3.23 2.87 6.91
N GLY A 138 -4.12 1.94 6.55
CA GLY A 138 -5.46 2.28 6.08
C GLY A 138 -6.39 1.09 5.90
N GLU A 139 -7.61 1.38 5.46
CA GLU A 139 -8.59 0.38 5.05
C GLU A 139 -9.44 0.86 3.87
N VAL A 140 -9.83 -0.07 3.00
CA VAL A 140 -10.75 0.16 1.90
C VAL A 140 -12.13 0.48 2.46
N ILE A 141 -12.69 1.60 2.03
CA ILE A 141 -14.06 2.02 2.36
C ILE A 141 -15.01 1.95 1.16
N GLU A 142 -14.48 2.05 -0.07
CA GLU A 142 -15.23 1.93 -1.31
C GLU A 142 -14.35 1.22 -2.36
N GLY A 143 -14.93 0.38 -3.20
CA GLY A 143 -14.19 -0.36 -4.23
C GLY A 143 -13.57 -1.67 -3.77
N GLN A 144 -14.08 -2.30 -2.70
CA GLN A 144 -13.63 -3.64 -2.30
C GLN A 144 -13.89 -4.68 -3.41
N ASP A 145 -14.99 -4.53 -4.13
CA ASP A 145 -15.31 -5.31 -5.33
C ASP A 145 -14.25 -5.19 -6.42
N VAL A 146 -13.64 -4.00 -6.58
CA VAL A 146 -12.52 -3.78 -7.52
C VAL A 146 -11.27 -4.49 -7.03
N VAL A 147 -10.96 -4.43 -5.73
CA VAL A 147 -9.83 -5.17 -5.12
C VAL A 147 -10.01 -6.68 -5.36
N ASP A 148 -11.20 -7.19 -5.09
CA ASP A 148 -11.54 -8.61 -5.26
C ASP A 148 -11.52 -9.02 -6.75
N LYS A 149 -11.94 -8.12 -7.65
CA LYS A 149 -11.85 -8.33 -9.10
C LYS A 149 -10.40 -8.46 -9.55
N ILE A 150 -9.53 -7.52 -9.14
CA ILE A 150 -8.08 -7.58 -9.42
C ILE A 150 -7.49 -8.89 -8.87
N ALA A 151 -7.92 -9.32 -7.69
CA ALA A 151 -7.46 -10.56 -7.07
C ALA A 151 -7.76 -11.82 -7.89
N ASN A 152 -8.84 -11.80 -8.67
CA ASN A 152 -9.34 -12.94 -9.44
C ASN A 152 -9.08 -12.85 -10.95
N LEU A 153 -8.32 -11.84 -11.41
CA LEU A 153 -7.99 -11.74 -12.84
C LEU A 153 -7.14 -12.94 -13.31
N PRO A 154 -7.45 -13.50 -14.50
CA PRO A 154 -6.64 -14.54 -15.11
C PRO A 154 -5.23 -13.99 -15.44
N ARG A 155 -4.21 -14.85 -15.30
CA ARG A 155 -2.79 -14.50 -15.42
C ARG A 155 -2.14 -15.20 -16.58
#